data_AF-A0AAU2DPW8-F1
#
_entry.id   AF-A0AAU2DPW8-F1
#
_cell.length_a   1.000
_cell.length_b   1.000
_cell.length_c   1.000
_cell.angle_alpha   90.00
_cell.angle_beta   90.00
_cell.angle_gamma   90.00
#
_symmetry.space_group_name_H-M   'P 1'
#
loop_
_entity.id
_entity.type
_entity.pdbx_description
1 polymer ?
#
loop_
_entity_poly.entity_id
_entity_poly.type
_entity_poly.pdbx_seq_one_letter_code
_entity_poly.pdbx_strand_id
1 'polypeptide(L)'
;MDDSAVTASVRRRDGGVAEDLAWNTVSLGLLGSAAPWRTFRWYREQKHYSGTYWSATTQDHVIYESRLELARLLFADFDPAVHGIVAQPFLLKAVVEGKTRRHIPDYFLMTEDGPVVVDVKPRRRLLKPAVAFTFKWTRRAVESRGWCYEVWSEPPEAELENIRFLAGYRRGWLFASEILEDLRRADLDGVPLGQAARRLPGRPEQRVRAGIHHLLWNQELRADLTEPLRPSAVLRRAA
;
A
#
# COMPACT_ATOMS: atom_id res chain seq x y z
N MET A 1 7.10 32.87 8.23
CA MET A 1 6.17 32.38 7.20
C MET A 1 4.95 31.96 7.97
N ASP A 2 3.80 32.60 7.71
CA ASP A 2 2.65 32.56 8.61
C ASP A 2 2.22 31.12 8.90
N ASP A 3 2.18 30.77 10.19
CA ASP A 3 1.84 29.44 10.69
C ASP A 3 0.32 29.29 10.62
N SER A 4 -0.21 29.31 9.40
CA SER A 4 -1.65 29.18 9.18
C SER A 4 -2.09 27.83 9.73
N ALA A 5 -3.02 27.84 10.70
CA ALA A 5 -3.52 26.64 11.33
C ALA A 5 -4.01 25.64 10.27
N VAL A 6 -3.29 24.52 10.13
CA VAL A 6 -3.75 23.42 9.30
C VAL A 6 -4.87 22.73 10.04
N THR A 7 -5.99 22.50 9.36
CA THR A 7 -7.09 21.69 9.87
C THR A 7 -7.24 20.42 9.04
N ALA A 8 -7.79 19.39 9.67
CA ALA A 8 -8.18 18.17 9.00
C ALA A 8 -9.64 17.84 9.31
N SER A 9 -10.36 17.43 8.29
CA SER A 9 -11.67 16.80 8.45
C SER A 9 -11.56 15.30 8.17
N VAL A 10 -12.18 14.49 9.02
CA VAL A 10 -12.14 13.02 8.94
C VAL A 10 -13.55 12.48 8.85
N ARG A 11 -13.80 11.62 7.87
CA ARG A 11 -15.06 10.88 7.75
C ARG A 11 -14.97 9.58 8.54
N ARG A 12 -15.95 9.32 9.40
CA ARG A 12 -16.06 8.10 10.20
C ARG A 12 -16.87 7.04 9.46
N ARG A 13 -16.72 5.77 9.87
CA ARG A 13 -17.44 4.63 9.27
C ARG A 13 -18.95 4.69 9.48
N ASP A 14 -19.42 5.35 10.54
CA ASP A 14 -20.84 5.61 10.81
C ASP A 14 -21.45 6.69 9.89
N GLY A 15 -20.64 7.28 9.00
CA GLY A 15 -21.05 8.35 8.10
C GLY A 15 -20.90 9.75 8.68
N GLY A 16 -20.59 9.88 9.98
CA GLY A 16 -20.32 11.15 10.62
C GLY A 16 -19.01 11.78 10.13
N VAL A 17 -18.94 13.10 10.16
CA VAL A 17 -17.72 13.84 9.79
C VAL A 17 -17.27 14.65 11.01
N ALA A 18 -16.02 14.44 11.43
CA ALA A 18 -15.36 15.32 12.37
C ALA A 18 -14.65 16.41 11.54
N GLU A 19 -15.17 17.63 11.59
CA GLU A 19 -14.75 18.72 10.70
C GLU A 19 -13.74 19.67 11.36
N ASP A 20 -12.84 20.21 10.52
CA ASP A 20 -11.93 21.32 10.85
C ASP A 20 -11.17 21.13 12.18
N LEU A 21 -10.79 19.88 12.48
CA LEU A 21 -9.97 19.54 13.64
C LEU A 21 -8.57 20.15 13.49
N ALA A 22 -8.02 20.70 14.56
CA ALA A 22 -6.64 21.18 14.56
C ALA A 22 -5.70 20.02 14.16
N TRP A 23 -4.94 20.20 13.09
CA TRP A 23 -4.21 19.10 12.47
C TRP A 23 -3.27 18.40 13.44
N ASN A 24 -2.62 19.12 14.36
CA ASN A 24 -1.70 18.57 15.35
C ASN A 24 -2.38 17.75 16.47
N THR A 25 -3.69 17.89 16.68
CA THR A 25 -4.41 17.17 17.75
C THR A 25 -5.15 15.93 17.25
N VAL A 26 -5.29 15.75 15.94
CA VAL A 26 -5.99 14.59 15.37
C VAL A 26 -5.25 13.30 15.75
N SER A 27 -5.95 12.34 16.34
CA SER A 27 -5.35 11.09 16.83
C SER A 27 -5.14 10.07 15.71
N LEU A 28 -4.11 9.23 15.86
CA LEU A 28 -3.86 8.11 14.94
C LEU A 28 -5.04 7.15 14.88
N GLY A 29 -5.71 6.89 16.01
CA GLY A 29 -6.89 6.02 16.05
C GLY A 29 -8.05 6.54 15.21
N LEU A 30 -8.26 7.86 15.17
CA LEU A 30 -9.30 8.45 14.32
C LEU A 30 -8.95 8.34 12.83
N LEU A 31 -7.68 8.56 12.47
CA LEU A 31 -7.23 8.44 11.08
C LEU A 31 -7.18 6.99 10.59
N GLY A 32 -6.70 6.07 11.44
CA GLY A 32 -6.60 4.64 11.14
C GLY A 32 -7.95 3.94 11.00
N SER A 33 -9.02 4.53 11.54
CA SER A 33 -10.40 4.02 11.42
C SER A 33 -11.25 4.82 10.43
N ALA A 34 -10.67 5.81 9.73
CA ALA A 34 -11.41 6.68 8.83
C ALA A 34 -12.05 5.89 7.67
N ALA A 35 -13.22 6.35 7.26
CA ALA A 35 -13.84 5.95 6.01
C ALA A 35 -13.31 6.84 4.87
N PRO A 36 -13.26 6.33 3.63
CA PRO A 36 -12.82 7.15 2.51
C PRO A 36 -13.62 8.44 2.37
N TRP A 37 -12.91 9.56 2.21
CA TRP A 37 -13.52 10.88 2.14
C TRP A 37 -14.57 10.97 1.03
N ARG A 38 -14.31 10.36 -0.13
CA ARG A 38 -15.22 10.35 -1.27
C ARG A 38 -15.83 8.97 -1.46
N THR A 39 -17.13 8.94 -1.77
CA THR A 39 -17.81 7.76 -2.30
C THR A 39 -17.85 7.85 -3.82
N PHE A 40 -17.41 6.80 -4.52
CA PHE A 40 -17.37 6.78 -5.98
C PHE A 40 -18.76 7.02 -6.60
N ARG A 41 -18.77 7.67 -7.75
CA ARG A 41 -19.90 7.65 -8.70
C ARG A 41 -19.39 7.11 -10.03
N TRP A 42 -19.93 5.98 -10.47
CA TRP A 42 -19.66 5.41 -11.79
C TRP A 42 -20.37 6.24 -12.87
N TYR A 43 -19.67 6.61 -13.94
CA TYR A 43 -20.28 7.19 -15.14
C TYR A 43 -19.60 6.70 -16.41
N ARG A 44 -20.35 6.70 -17.52
CA ARG A 44 -19.86 6.26 -18.84
C ARG A 44 -18.70 7.14 -19.30
N GLU A 45 -17.63 6.55 -19.85
CA GLU A 45 -16.39 7.24 -20.31
C GLU A 45 -15.43 7.71 -19.23
N GLN A 46 -15.57 7.21 -18.00
CA GLN A 46 -14.61 7.51 -16.94
C GLN A 46 -13.20 7.02 -17.34
N LYS A 47 -12.27 7.98 -17.48
CA LYS A 47 -10.86 7.71 -17.87
C LYS A 47 -10.06 6.99 -16.78
N HIS A 48 -10.63 6.89 -15.59
CA HIS A 48 -10.01 6.40 -14.37
C HIS A 48 -10.70 5.10 -13.95
N TYR A 49 -9.94 4.00 -13.90
CA TYR A 49 -10.44 2.71 -13.41
C TYR A 49 -10.44 2.72 -11.89
N SER A 50 -11.58 3.04 -11.29
CA SER A 50 -11.81 2.94 -9.85
C SER A 50 -12.29 1.55 -9.46
N GLY A 51 -11.99 1.13 -8.24
CA GLY A 51 -12.46 -0.15 -7.72
C GLY A 51 -12.10 -0.36 -6.25
N THR A 52 -12.33 -1.60 -5.81
CA THR A 52 -11.93 -2.09 -4.49
C THR A 52 -10.87 -3.18 -4.65
N TYR A 53 -9.89 -3.18 -3.76
CA TYR A 53 -8.83 -4.19 -3.65
C TYR A 53 -8.93 -4.82 -2.27
N TRP A 54 -9.10 -6.15 -2.21
CA TRP A 54 -9.05 -6.86 -0.95
C TRP A 54 -7.58 -6.98 -0.48
N SER A 55 -7.25 -6.32 0.64
CA SER A 55 -5.91 -6.25 1.23
C SER A 55 -5.73 -7.31 2.30
N ALA A 56 -4.60 -8.01 2.27
CA ALA A 56 -4.20 -8.93 3.31
C ALA A 56 -3.79 -8.20 4.60
N THR A 57 -3.17 -7.03 4.49
CA THR A 57 -2.81 -6.19 5.63
C THR A 57 -4.05 -5.74 6.43
N THR A 58 -5.10 -5.27 5.76
CA THR A 58 -6.31 -4.76 6.44
C THR A 58 -7.39 -5.82 6.65
N GLN A 59 -7.27 -6.97 5.99
CA GLN A 59 -8.29 -8.03 5.92
C GLN A 59 -9.64 -7.54 5.37
N ASP A 60 -9.64 -6.45 4.61
CA ASP A 60 -10.85 -5.80 4.07
C ASP A 60 -10.55 -5.15 2.70
N HIS A 61 -11.57 -4.54 2.10
CA HIS A 61 -11.47 -3.81 0.85
C HIS A 61 -10.94 -2.40 1.07
N VAL A 62 -9.88 -2.07 0.35
CA VAL A 62 -9.32 -0.71 0.23
C VAL A 62 -9.66 -0.17 -1.15
N ILE A 63 -10.08 1.09 -1.22
CA ILE A 63 -10.51 1.71 -2.47
C ILE A 63 -9.33 2.31 -3.25
N TYR A 64 -9.46 2.39 -4.58
CA TYR A 64 -8.55 3.13 -5.46
C TYR A 64 -9.33 3.82 -6.59
N GLU A 65 -8.86 4.99 -7.04
CA GLU A 65 -9.40 5.77 -8.17
C GLU A 65 -8.61 5.55 -9.47
N SER A 66 -7.40 5.00 -9.41
CA SER A 66 -6.59 4.78 -10.61
C SER A 66 -5.77 3.49 -10.58
N ARG A 67 -5.33 3.02 -11.76
CA ARG A 67 -4.41 1.86 -11.85
C ARG A 67 -3.07 2.12 -11.15
N LEU A 68 -2.62 3.37 -11.08
CA LEU A 68 -1.40 3.71 -10.38
C LEU A 68 -1.61 3.65 -8.87
N GLU A 69 -2.76 4.09 -8.37
CA GLU A 69 -3.15 3.89 -6.98
C GLU A 69 -3.28 2.41 -6.62
N LEU A 70 -3.91 1.60 -7.49
CA LEU A 70 -3.92 0.14 -7.32
C LEU A 70 -2.49 -0.44 -7.26
N ALA A 71 -1.56 0.07 -8.07
CA ALA A 71 -0.17 -0.34 -8.00
C ALA A 71 0.44 0.03 -6.64
N ARG A 72 0.24 1.25 -6.12
CA ARG A 72 0.74 1.61 -4.78
C ARG A 72 0.12 0.75 -3.67
N LEU A 73 -1.15 0.38 -3.80
CA LEU A 73 -1.83 -0.53 -2.87
C LEU A 73 -1.21 -1.92 -2.87
N LEU A 74 -0.89 -2.47 -4.05
CA LEU A 74 -0.20 -3.77 -4.14
C LEU A 74 1.14 -3.74 -3.39
N PHE A 75 1.93 -2.67 -3.56
CA PHE A 75 3.18 -2.49 -2.82
C PHE A 75 2.96 -2.31 -1.32
N ALA A 76 1.94 -1.53 -0.91
CA ALA A 76 1.60 -1.34 0.50
C ALA A 76 1.18 -2.64 1.19
N ASP A 77 0.42 -3.49 0.49
CA ASP A 77 -0.09 -4.76 1.01
C ASP A 77 0.98 -5.86 1.03
N PHE A 78 2.03 -5.71 0.21
CA PHE A 78 3.17 -6.62 0.15
C PHE A 78 4.28 -6.26 1.16
N ASP A 79 4.30 -5.04 1.65
CA ASP A 79 5.32 -4.54 2.57
C ASP A 79 5.02 -4.96 4.03
N PRO A 80 5.84 -5.82 4.66
CA PRO A 80 5.63 -6.28 6.03
C PRO A 80 5.76 -5.17 7.07
N ALA A 81 6.39 -4.05 6.73
CA ALA A 81 6.44 -2.88 7.62
C ALA A 81 5.09 -2.15 7.70
N VAL A 82 4.18 -2.37 6.74
CA VAL A 82 2.86 -1.75 6.71
C VAL A 82 1.84 -2.65 7.41
N HIS A 83 1.32 -2.21 8.55
CA HIS A 83 0.31 -2.93 9.34
C HIS A 83 -1.10 -2.35 9.21
N GLY A 84 -1.27 -1.26 8.46
CA GLY A 84 -2.61 -0.79 8.08
C GLY A 84 -2.60 0.22 6.95
N ILE A 85 -3.72 0.24 6.22
CA ILE A 85 -3.90 1.02 4.99
C ILE A 85 -5.27 1.69 5.03
N VAL A 86 -5.29 3.02 4.95
CA VAL A 86 -6.52 3.81 4.86
C VAL A 86 -6.50 4.63 3.58
N ALA A 87 -7.48 4.41 2.72
CA ALA A 87 -7.64 5.19 1.49
C ALA A 87 -8.41 6.49 1.76
N GLN A 88 -7.95 7.59 1.16
CA GLN A 88 -8.55 8.92 1.27
C GLN A 88 -8.92 9.30 2.71
N PRO A 89 -7.92 9.26 3.60
CA PRO A 89 -8.11 9.17 5.05
C PRO A 89 -8.69 10.46 5.66
N PHE A 90 -8.37 11.63 5.09
CA PHE A 90 -8.77 12.92 5.62
C PHE A 90 -8.66 14.03 4.56
N LEU A 91 -9.43 15.09 4.75
CA LEU A 91 -9.32 16.34 4.01
C LEU A 91 -8.46 17.33 4.79
N LEU A 92 -7.25 17.62 4.32
CA LEU A 92 -6.44 18.73 4.81
C LEU A 92 -6.94 20.05 4.25
N LYS A 93 -6.89 21.10 5.10
CA LYS A 93 -7.21 22.47 4.74
C LYS A 93 -6.22 23.42 5.43
N ALA A 94 -5.71 24.39 4.67
CA ALA A 94 -4.77 25.39 5.17
C ALA A 94 -4.87 26.68 4.34
N VAL A 95 -4.43 27.81 4.89
CA VAL A 95 -4.30 29.06 4.14
C VAL A 95 -2.87 29.19 3.64
N VAL A 96 -2.66 28.95 2.34
CA VAL A 96 -1.32 29.01 1.73
C VAL A 96 -1.30 30.13 0.71
N GLU A 97 -0.36 31.08 0.89
CA GLU A 97 -0.26 32.30 0.06
C GLU A 97 -1.58 33.09 0.01
N GLY A 98 -2.20 33.28 1.18
CA GLY A 98 -3.45 34.03 1.34
C GLY A 98 -4.70 33.35 0.76
N LYS A 99 -4.59 32.09 0.29
CA LYS A 99 -5.71 31.34 -0.30
C LYS A 99 -5.96 30.06 0.47
N THR A 100 -7.23 29.78 0.76
CA THR A 100 -7.66 28.49 1.30
C THR A 100 -7.36 27.37 0.30
N ARG A 101 -6.53 26.42 0.70
CA ARG A 101 -6.19 25.22 -0.04
C ARG A 101 -6.80 24.00 0.65
N ARG A 102 -7.09 22.98 -0.16
CA ARG A 102 -7.71 21.73 0.26
C ARG A 102 -7.03 20.59 -0.46
N HIS A 103 -6.75 19.51 0.25
CA HIS A 103 -6.13 18.32 -0.32
C HIS A 103 -6.53 17.07 0.44
N ILE A 104 -6.73 15.97 -0.30
CA ILE A 104 -7.02 14.65 0.27
C ILE A 104 -5.89 13.75 -0.22
N PRO A 105 -5.03 13.25 0.69
CA PRO A 105 -4.04 12.25 0.33
C PRO A 105 -4.68 10.96 -0.16
N ASP A 106 -3.98 10.22 -1.01
CA ASP A 106 -4.51 8.96 -1.55
C ASP A 106 -4.51 7.85 -0.49
N TYR A 107 -3.41 7.72 0.28
CA TYR A 107 -3.29 6.73 1.35
C TYR A 107 -2.67 7.28 2.64
N PHE A 108 -3.10 6.71 3.75
CA PHE A 108 -2.42 6.78 5.04
C PHE A 108 -2.03 5.35 5.44
N LEU A 109 -0.73 5.12 5.50
CA LEU A 109 -0.12 3.85 5.86
C LEU A 109 0.38 3.92 7.29
N MET A 110 0.12 2.87 8.05
CA MET A 110 0.62 2.74 9.41
C MET A 110 1.79 1.76 9.40
N THR A 111 2.94 2.21 9.89
CA THR A 111 4.16 1.40 10.03
C THR A 111 4.70 1.49 11.45
N GLU A 112 5.76 0.74 11.77
CA GLU A 112 6.43 0.79 13.07
C GLU A 112 7.18 2.11 13.29
N ASP A 113 7.78 2.67 12.23
CA ASP A 113 8.52 3.94 12.27
C ASP A 113 7.60 5.18 12.31
N GLY A 114 6.29 4.97 12.22
CA GLY A 114 5.27 6.00 12.22
C GLY A 114 4.56 6.15 10.87
N PRO A 115 3.49 6.97 10.80
CA PRO A 115 2.66 6.99 9.60
C PRO A 115 3.37 7.52 8.36
N VAL A 116 2.97 6.96 7.21
CA VAL A 116 3.32 7.45 5.89
C VAL A 116 2.06 7.96 5.21
N VAL A 117 2.02 9.25 4.86
CA VAL A 117 0.97 9.84 4.03
C VAL A 117 1.43 9.81 2.58
N VAL A 118 0.65 9.19 1.71
CA VAL A 118 1.02 8.96 0.32
C VAL A 118 0.10 9.73 -0.62
N ASP A 119 0.72 10.46 -1.55
CA ASP A 119 0.06 10.97 -2.76
C ASP A 119 0.61 10.24 -3.99
N VAL A 120 -0.29 9.68 -4.79
CA VAL A 120 0.03 8.93 -5.99
C VAL A 120 -0.12 9.85 -7.20
N LYS A 121 0.97 9.97 -7.97
CA LYS A 121 0.96 10.81 -9.16
C LYS A 121 1.85 10.28 -10.27
N PRO A 122 1.37 10.27 -11.54
CA PRO A 122 2.23 9.96 -12.68
C PRO A 122 3.43 10.90 -12.76
N ARG A 123 4.65 10.37 -13.00
CA ARG A 123 5.92 11.14 -13.09
C ARG A 123 5.79 12.36 -14.00
N ARG A 124 5.17 12.17 -15.17
CA ARG A 124 4.94 13.24 -16.17
C ARG A 124 4.11 14.43 -15.66
N ARG A 125 3.38 14.30 -14.55
CA ARG A 125 2.56 15.38 -13.96
C ARG A 125 3.22 16.04 -12.75
N LEU A 126 4.33 15.50 -12.23
CA LEU A 126 5.00 16.03 -11.04
C LEU A 126 5.52 17.46 -11.25
N LEU A 127 6.02 17.75 -12.45
CA LEU A 127 6.55 19.08 -12.81
C LEU A 127 5.46 20.14 -13.04
N LYS A 128 4.17 19.76 -13.03
CA LYS A 128 3.10 20.76 -13.19
C LYS A 128 3.08 21.67 -11.96
N PRO A 129 3.17 23.01 -12.11
CA PRO A 129 3.30 23.91 -10.96
C PRO A 129 2.22 23.73 -9.90
N ALA A 130 0.96 23.53 -10.30
CA ALA A 130 -0.14 23.30 -9.38
C ALA A 130 0.00 22.00 -8.56
N VAL A 131 0.55 20.94 -9.17
CA VAL A 131 0.79 19.65 -8.50
C VAL A 131 1.93 19.78 -7.50
N ALA A 132 3.06 20.32 -7.94
CA ALA A 132 4.22 20.56 -7.08
C ALA A 132 3.88 21.50 -5.91
N PHE A 133 3.07 22.53 -6.15
CA PHE A 133 2.56 23.42 -5.11
C PHE A 133 1.75 22.68 -4.06
N THR A 134 0.78 21.85 -4.49
CA THR A 134 -0.04 21.05 -3.57
C THR A 134 0.82 20.15 -2.70
N PHE A 135 1.73 19.38 -3.32
CA PHE A 135 2.60 18.47 -2.57
C PHE A 135 3.54 19.18 -1.62
N LYS A 136 4.02 20.38 -1.97
CA LYS A 136 4.90 21.17 -1.11
C LYS A 136 4.24 21.55 0.21
N TRP A 137 3.00 22.06 0.17
CA TRP A 137 2.32 22.46 1.42
C TRP A 137 1.79 21.25 2.18
N THR A 138 1.28 20.21 1.48
CA THR A 138 0.88 18.95 2.11
C THR A 138 2.04 18.30 2.84
N ARG A 139 3.22 18.22 2.21
CA ARG A 139 4.46 17.73 2.82
C ARG A 139 4.75 18.42 4.14
N ARG A 140 4.75 19.75 4.14
CA ARG A 140 4.99 20.55 5.37
C ARG A 140 3.99 20.26 6.47
N ALA A 141 2.71 20.13 6.12
CA ALA A 141 1.68 19.79 7.10
C ALA A 141 1.91 18.39 7.69
N VAL A 142 2.23 17.39 6.88
CA VAL A 142 2.46 16.02 7.35
C VAL A 142 3.74 15.94 8.19
N GLU A 143 4.85 16.50 7.69
CA GLU A 143 6.15 16.47 8.35
C GLU A 143 6.16 17.28 9.67
N SER A 144 5.29 18.28 9.84
CA SER A 144 5.17 18.99 11.13
C SER A 144 4.61 18.11 12.25
N ARG A 145 4.02 16.96 11.93
CA ARG A 145 3.64 15.91 12.89
C ARG A 145 4.75 14.87 13.13
N GLY A 146 5.91 15.03 12.50
CA GLY A 146 6.98 14.03 12.51
C GLY A 146 6.67 12.81 11.64
N TRP A 147 5.73 12.91 10.70
CA TRP A 147 5.32 11.81 9.83
C TRP A 147 6.01 11.86 8.49
N CYS A 148 6.10 10.71 7.82
CA CYS A 148 6.65 10.63 6.48
C CYS A 148 5.60 11.07 5.45
N TYR A 149 6.03 11.86 4.47
CA TYR A 149 5.24 12.19 3.29
C TYR A 149 5.90 11.65 2.02
N GLU A 150 5.16 10.83 1.30
CA GLU A 150 5.60 10.13 0.09
C GLU A 150 4.79 10.63 -1.11
N VAL A 151 5.48 11.02 -2.18
CA VAL A 151 4.86 11.19 -3.49
C VAL A 151 5.29 10.01 -4.34
N TRP A 152 4.37 9.08 -4.57
CA TRP A 152 4.65 7.84 -5.28
C TRP A 152 4.26 7.93 -6.75
N SER A 153 5.05 7.29 -7.61
CA SER A 153 4.83 7.29 -9.05
C SER A 153 5.08 5.90 -9.66
N GLU A 154 5.10 5.79 -10.98
CA GLU A 154 5.28 4.53 -11.69
C GLU A 154 6.52 3.76 -11.16
N PRO A 155 6.32 2.52 -10.66
CA PRO A 155 7.40 1.62 -10.24
C PRO A 155 8.02 0.92 -11.46
N PRO A 156 9.15 0.21 -11.30
CA PRO A 156 9.65 -0.70 -12.32
C PRO A 156 8.61 -1.75 -12.72
N GLU A 157 8.51 -2.03 -14.02
CA GLU A 157 7.46 -2.90 -14.57
C GLU A 157 7.56 -4.35 -14.06
N ALA A 158 8.78 -4.92 -14.08
CA ALA A 158 9.00 -6.30 -13.63
C ALA A 158 8.60 -6.50 -12.17
N GLU A 159 8.98 -5.57 -11.29
CA GLU A 159 8.64 -5.60 -9.88
C GLU A 159 7.13 -5.53 -9.65
N LEU A 160 6.44 -4.62 -10.36
CA LEU A 160 4.99 -4.51 -10.29
C LEU A 160 4.28 -5.80 -10.75
N GLU A 161 4.72 -6.40 -11.86
CA GLU A 161 4.12 -7.65 -12.33
C GLU A 161 4.38 -8.82 -11.37
N ASN A 162 5.57 -8.90 -10.79
CA ASN A 162 5.91 -9.91 -9.79
C ASN A 162 5.06 -9.77 -8.53
N ILE A 163 4.98 -8.57 -7.95
CA ILE A 163 4.15 -8.31 -6.77
C ILE A 163 2.68 -8.57 -7.09
N ARG A 164 2.19 -8.16 -8.26
CA ARG A 164 0.81 -8.44 -8.70
C ARG A 164 0.54 -9.93 -8.80
N PHE A 165 1.49 -10.71 -9.32
CA PHE A 165 1.40 -12.16 -9.37
C PHE A 165 1.38 -12.77 -7.96
N LEU A 166 2.32 -12.36 -7.09
CA LEU A 166 2.40 -12.83 -5.71
C LEU A 166 1.16 -12.44 -4.88
N ALA A 167 0.49 -11.33 -5.20
CA ALA A 167 -0.76 -10.94 -4.57
C ALA A 167 -1.82 -12.03 -4.70
N GLY A 168 -1.79 -12.86 -5.75
CA GLY A 168 -2.65 -14.04 -5.87
C GLY A 168 -2.54 -15.03 -4.71
N TYR A 169 -1.42 -15.00 -3.98
CA TYR A 169 -1.09 -15.91 -2.88
C TYR A 169 -1.16 -15.25 -1.49
N ARG A 170 -1.70 -14.03 -1.38
CA ARG A 170 -1.72 -13.27 -0.11
C ARG A 170 -2.65 -13.79 0.99
N ARG A 171 -3.65 -14.59 0.63
CA ARG A 171 -4.71 -15.05 1.56
C ARG A 171 -4.26 -16.30 2.31
N GLY A 172 -3.66 -16.10 3.49
CA GLY A 172 -3.09 -17.18 4.31
C GLY A 172 -4.04 -18.37 4.58
N TRP A 173 -5.34 -18.11 4.76
CA TRP A 173 -6.33 -19.18 5.03
C TRP A 173 -6.59 -20.14 3.85
N LEU A 174 -6.05 -19.86 2.67
CA LEU A 174 -6.15 -20.78 1.51
C LEU A 174 -5.06 -21.84 1.49
N PHE A 175 -4.07 -21.75 2.38
CA PHE A 175 -2.91 -22.64 2.43
C PHE A 175 -3.02 -23.59 3.61
N ALA A 176 -2.69 -24.86 3.35
CA ALA A 176 -2.65 -25.88 4.39
C ALA A 176 -1.46 -25.62 5.32
N SER A 177 -1.72 -25.49 6.63
CA SER A 177 -0.69 -25.10 7.62
C SER A 177 0.48 -26.09 7.64
N GLU A 178 0.20 -27.38 7.48
CA GLU A 178 1.22 -28.42 7.46
C GLU A 178 2.18 -28.29 6.27
N ILE A 179 1.72 -27.79 5.11
CA ILE A 179 2.59 -27.54 3.95
C ILE A 179 3.47 -26.32 4.20
N LEU A 180 2.92 -25.26 4.79
CA LEU A 180 3.70 -24.06 5.13
C LEU A 180 4.78 -24.38 6.18
N GLU A 181 4.43 -25.17 7.20
CA GLU A 181 5.40 -25.62 8.19
C GLU A 181 6.50 -26.50 7.59
N ASP A 182 6.15 -27.45 6.73
CA ASP A 182 7.14 -28.28 6.03
C ASP A 182 8.07 -27.43 5.16
N LEU A 183 7.53 -26.43 4.45
CA LEU A 183 8.33 -25.49 3.66
C LEU A 183 9.27 -24.64 4.52
N ARG A 184 8.80 -24.19 5.70
CA ARG A 184 9.65 -23.44 6.65
C ARG A 184 10.76 -24.29 7.25
N ARG A 185 10.58 -25.62 7.35
CA ARG A 185 11.63 -26.56 7.80
C ARG A 185 12.56 -27.00 6.67
N ALA A 186 12.11 -26.99 5.42
CA ALA A 186 12.90 -27.41 4.27
C ALA A 186 14.08 -26.46 3.98
N ASP A 187 15.23 -27.00 3.58
CA ASP A 187 16.34 -26.17 3.11
C ASP A 187 16.07 -25.65 1.69
N LEU A 188 15.67 -24.38 1.63
CA LEU A 188 15.31 -23.65 0.41
C LEU A 188 16.28 -22.50 0.11
N ASP A 189 17.26 -22.21 0.99
CA ASP A 189 18.22 -21.14 0.72
C ASP A 189 19.15 -21.54 -0.42
N GLY A 190 19.32 -20.65 -1.40
CA GLY A 190 20.11 -20.93 -2.60
C GLY A 190 19.41 -21.85 -3.62
N VAL A 191 18.19 -22.33 -3.35
CA VAL A 191 17.48 -23.23 -4.26
C VAL A 191 16.75 -22.44 -5.35
N PRO A 192 16.88 -22.81 -6.63
CA PRO A 192 16.07 -22.22 -7.70
C PRO A 192 14.58 -22.49 -7.50
N LEU A 193 13.73 -21.47 -7.70
CA LEU A 193 12.27 -21.53 -7.53
C LEU A 193 11.63 -22.74 -8.25
N GLY A 194 12.08 -23.03 -9.48
CA GLY A 194 11.57 -24.15 -10.28
C GLY A 194 11.91 -25.54 -9.75
N GLN A 195 12.88 -25.64 -8.83
CA GLN A 195 13.31 -26.88 -8.19
C GLN A 195 12.80 -27.00 -6.74
N ALA A 196 12.41 -25.87 -6.14
CA ALA A 196 12.03 -25.79 -4.73
C ALA A 196 10.92 -26.78 -4.33
N ALA A 197 9.93 -27.00 -5.20
CA ALA A 197 8.83 -27.93 -4.91
C ALA A 197 9.30 -29.39 -4.72
N ARG A 198 10.43 -29.78 -5.32
CA ARG A 198 11.00 -31.13 -5.20
C ARG A 198 11.57 -31.42 -3.80
N ARG A 199 11.73 -30.40 -2.95
CA ARG A 199 12.16 -30.55 -1.56
C ARG A 199 11.10 -31.17 -0.67
N LEU A 200 9.84 -31.28 -1.15
CA LEU A 200 8.74 -31.94 -0.46
C LEU A 200 8.06 -32.99 -1.35
N PRO A 201 8.76 -34.09 -1.69
CA PRO A 201 8.29 -35.08 -2.68
C PRO A 201 7.02 -35.85 -2.26
N GLY A 202 6.64 -35.81 -0.97
CA GLY A 202 5.41 -36.44 -0.45
C GLY A 202 4.17 -35.56 -0.48
N ARG A 203 4.25 -34.33 -1.01
CA ARG A 203 3.14 -33.37 -1.06
C ARG A 203 2.74 -33.10 -2.52
N PRO A 204 1.46 -32.78 -2.81
CA PRO A 204 1.05 -32.39 -4.16
C PRO A 204 1.80 -31.15 -4.62
N GLU A 205 2.53 -31.26 -5.75
CA GLU A 205 3.46 -30.23 -6.21
C GLU A 205 2.81 -28.84 -6.36
N GLN A 206 1.58 -28.78 -6.87
CA GLN A 206 0.84 -27.52 -7.06
C GLN A 206 0.61 -26.79 -5.74
N ARG A 207 0.33 -27.54 -4.65
CA ARG A 207 0.15 -26.97 -3.31
C ARG A 207 1.46 -26.48 -2.73
N VAL A 208 2.55 -27.22 -2.96
CA VAL A 208 3.90 -26.81 -2.53
C VAL A 208 4.32 -25.53 -3.24
N ARG A 209 4.14 -25.46 -4.57
CA ARG A 209 4.41 -24.23 -5.34
C ARG A 209 3.57 -23.06 -4.85
N ALA A 210 2.28 -23.26 -4.60
CA ALA A 210 1.42 -22.20 -4.07
C ALA A 210 1.91 -21.73 -2.69
N GLY A 211 2.30 -22.64 -1.81
CA GLY A 211 2.89 -22.33 -0.51
C GLY A 211 4.20 -21.55 -0.62
N ILE A 212 5.10 -21.88 -1.55
CA ILE A 212 6.33 -21.12 -1.78
C ILE A 212 6.02 -19.68 -2.18
N HIS A 213 5.06 -19.46 -3.10
CA HIS A 213 4.65 -18.11 -3.48
C HIS A 213 3.97 -17.36 -2.34
N HIS A 214 3.25 -18.05 -1.45
CA HIS A 214 2.73 -17.46 -0.22
C HIS A 214 3.85 -17.02 0.73
N LEU A 215 4.88 -17.84 0.91
CA LEU A 215 6.04 -17.47 1.73
C LEU A 215 6.86 -16.33 1.09
N LEU A 216 6.90 -16.22 -0.24
CA LEU A 216 7.44 -15.05 -0.94
C LEU A 216 6.58 -13.80 -0.70
N TRP A 217 5.25 -13.92 -0.72
CA TRP A 217 4.33 -12.82 -0.39
C TRP A 217 4.55 -12.30 1.03
N ASN A 218 4.65 -13.19 2.02
CA ASN A 218 4.90 -12.83 3.41
C ASN A 218 6.37 -12.42 3.66
N GLN A 219 7.22 -12.46 2.63
CA GLN A 219 8.66 -12.22 2.70
C GLN A 219 9.43 -13.13 3.67
N GLU A 220 8.86 -14.28 4.05
CA GLU A 220 9.56 -15.33 4.80
C GLU A 220 10.63 -16.02 3.91
N LEU A 221 10.32 -16.11 2.62
CA LEU A 221 11.27 -16.35 1.55
C LEU A 221 11.43 -15.07 0.74
N ARG A 222 12.60 -14.90 0.13
CA ARG A 222 12.94 -13.79 -0.75
C ARG A 222 13.47 -14.31 -2.08
N ALA A 223 13.23 -13.55 -3.13
CA ALA A 223 13.84 -13.68 -4.44
C ALA A 223 14.03 -12.28 -5.01
N ASP A 224 14.91 -12.12 -6.00
CA ASP A 224 15.01 -10.86 -6.71
C ASP A 224 13.73 -10.61 -7.51
N LEU A 225 12.98 -9.58 -7.11
CA LEU A 225 11.74 -9.17 -7.79
C LEU A 225 11.98 -8.02 -8.78
N THR A 226 13.21 -7.50 -8.90
CA THR A 226 13.54 -6.42 -9.84
C THR A 226 13.60 -6.89 -11.29
N GLU A 227 13.70 -8.20 -11.51
CA GLU A 227 13.59 -8.88 -12.80
C GLU A 227 12.38 -9.81 -12.84
N PRO A 228 11.83 -10.18 -14.01
CA PRO A 228 10.69 -11.10 -14.09
C PRO A 228 10.95 -12.40 -13.32
N LEU A 229 10.03 -12.79 -12.43
CA LEU A 229 10.16 -13.96 -11.57
C LEU A 229 10.16 -15.24 -12.41
N ARG A 230 11.33 -15.86 -12.54
CA ARG A 230 11.57 -17.04 -13.37
C ARG A 230 11.81 -18.30 -12.52
N PRO A 231 11.66 -19.51 -13.08
CA PRO A 231 12.05 -20.74 -12.41
C PRO A 231 13.52 -20.79 -11.96
N SER A 232 14.38 -19.98 -12.57
CA SER A 232 15.80 -19.83 -12.19
C SER A 232 16.04 -18.87 -11.02
N ALA A 233 15.03 -18.10 -10.59
CA ALA A 233 15.17 -17.18 -9.47
C ALA A 233 15.59 -17.94 -8.21
N VAL A 234 16.64 -17.47 -7.55
CA VAL A 234 17.20 -18.12 -6.37
C VAL A 234 16.44 -17.67 -5.14
N LEU A 235 15.90 -18.64 -4.39
CA LEU A 235 15.25 -18.39 -3.12
C LEU A 235 16.30 -18.10 -2.04
N ARG A 236 15.96 -17.17 -1.15
CA ARG A 236 16.72 -16.84 0.05
C ARG A 236 15.79 -16.85 1.25
N ARG A 237 16.30 -17.22 2.43
CA ARG A 237 15.55 -16.98 3.67
C ARG A 237 15.66 -15.51 4.06
N ALA A 238 14.59 -14.96 4.62
CA ALA A 238 14.71 -13.72 5.37
C ALA A 238 15.64 -13.93 6.57
N ALA A 239 16.46 -12.91 6.85
CA ALA A 239 17.35 -12.86 8.01
C ALA A 239 16.55 -12.72 9.31
#